data_AF-A0AAD5AT55-F1
#
_entry.id   AF-A0AAD5AT55-F1
#
_cell.length_a   1.000
_cell.length_b   1.000
_cell.length_c   1.000
_cell.angle_alpha   90.00
_cell.angle_beta   90.00
_cell.angle_gamma   90.00
#
_symmetry.space_group_name_H-M   'P 1'
#
loop_
_entity.id
_entity.type
_entity.pdbx_description
1 polymer ?
#
loop_
_entity_poly.entity_id
_entity_poly.type
_entity_poly.pdbx_seq_one_letter_code
_entity_poly.pdbx_strand_id
1 'polypeptide(L)'
;MRLYLFLVLTLMSLLTEVVYGADKKKLQIGIKKRVENCPIKSRKGDVLNMHYTGKLEDGTEFDSSIPRNQPFTFTLGTGQVIKGWDQGLLGMCEGEKRKLVIPSELG
;
A
#
# COMPACT_ATOMS: atom_id res chain seq x y z
N MET A 1 -49.81 5.15 -13.90
CA MET A 1 -48.83 6.21 -13.57
C MET A 1 -47.91 5.85 -12.40
N ARG A 2 -48.42 5.32 -11.27
CA ARG A 2 -47.58 4.88 -10.13
C ARG A 2 -46.55 3.79 -10.46
N LEU A 3 -46.91 2.80 -11.31
CA LEU A 3 -46.01 1.71 -11.68
C LEU A 3 -44.76 2.17 -12.46
N TYR A 4 -44.92 3.17 -13.35
CA TYR A 4 -43.82 3.73 -14.15
C TYR A 4 -42.85 4.54 -13.28
N LEU A 5 -43.36 5.24 -12.26
CA LEU A 5 -42.54 6.04 -11.34
C LEU A 5 -41.63 5.15 -10.49
N PHE A 6 -42.14 4.00 -10.01
CA PHE A 6 -41.33 3.01 -9.29
C PHE A 6 -40.25 2.39 -10.18
N LEU A 7 -40.59 2.06 -11.44
CA LEU A 7 -39.66 1.44 -12.38
C LEU A 7 -38.50 2.38 -12.77
N VAL A 8 -38.78 3.69 -12.91
CA VAL A 8 -37.76 4.72 -13.15
C VAL A 8 -36.90 4.96 -11.91
N LEU A 9 -37.48 5.00 -10.70
CA LEU A 9 -36.73 5.13 -9.45
C LEU A 9 -35.77 3.95 -9.20
N THR A 10 -36.21 2.72 -9.47
CA THR A 10 -35.35 1.53 -9.32
C THR A 10 -34.26 1.44 -10.38
N LEU A 11 -34.53 1.91 -11.61
CA LEU A 11 -33.54 1.94 -12.69
C LEU A 11 -32.47 3.02 -12.42
N MET A 12 -32.87 4.14 -11.84
CA MET A 12 -31.97 5.23 -11.45
C MET A 12 -31.10 4.84 -10.24
N SER A 13 -31.62 4.06 -9.29
CA SER A 13 -30.82 3.49 -8.20
C SER A 13 -29.86 2.39 -8.67
N LEU A 14 -30.24 1.57 -9.66
CA LEU A 14 -29.32 0.61 -10.29
C LEU A 14 -28.18 1.30 -11.05
N LEU A 15 -28.45 2.44 -11.68
CA LEU A 15 -27.44 3.23 -12.38
C LEU A 15 -26.44 3.88 -11.42
N THR A 16 -26.84 4.26 -10.21
CA THR A 16 -25.90 4.84 -9.22
C THR A 16 -24.84 3.86 -8.73
N GLU A 17 -25.15 2.56 -8.65
CA GLU A 17 -24.16 1.57 -8.20
C GLU A 17 -23.07 1.29 -9.25
N VAL A 18 -23.43 1.34 -10.55
CA VAL A 18 -22.51 1.05 -11.65
C VAL A 18 -21.48 2.18 -11.87
N VAL A 19 -21.84 3.43 -11.58
CA VAL A 19 -20.95 4.58 -11.80
C VAL A 19 -19.91 4.76 -10.67
N TYR A 20 -20.14 4.18 -9.49
CA TYR A 20 -19.25 4.32 -8.33
C TYR A 20 -18.22 3.19 -8.16
N GLY A 21 -18.10 2.30 -9.14
CA GLY A 21 -17.05 1.29 -9.21
C GLY A 21 -15.70 1.87 -9.62
N ALA A 22 -15.18 2.87 -8.89
CA ALA A 22 -13.78 3.25 -9.04
C ALA A 22 -12.92 2.01 -8.70
N ASP A 23 -12.14 1.52 -9.67
CA ASP A 23 -11.25 0.38 -9.51
C ASP A 23 -10.22 0.69 -8.42
N LYS A 24 -10.50 0.26 -7.19
CA LYS A 24 -9.62 0.48 -6.05
C LYS A 24 -8.37 -0.36 -6.28
N LYS A 25 -7.34 0.29 -6.82
CA LYS A 25 -5.99 -0.29 -6.98
C LYS A 25 -5.59 -0.92 -5.64
N LYS A 26 -5.13 -2.17 -5.65
CA LYS A 26 -4.66 -2.88 -4.45
C LYS A 26 -3.17 -2.62 -4.24
N LEU A 27 -2.72 -2.74 -2.99
CA LEU A 27 -1.29 -2.76 -2.65
C LEU A 27 -0.59 -3.91 -3.39
N GLN A 28 0.47 -3.59 -4.14
CA GLN A 28 1.27 -4.59 -4.84
C GLN A 28 2.64 -4.70 -4.16
N ILE A 29 3.04 -5.93 -3.84
CA ILE A 29 4.28 -6.21 -3.12
C ILE A 29 5.17 -7.07 -4.01
N GLY A 30 6.29 -6.51 -4.48
CA GLY A 30 7.29 -7.23 -5.26
C GLY A 30 8.60 -7.40 -4.50
N ILE A 31 9.16 -8.62 -4.44
CA ILE A 31 10.47 -8.86 -3.84
C ILE A 31 11.56 -8.59 -4.88
N LYS A 32 12.46 -7.64 -4.59
CA LYS A 32 13.59 -7.25 -5.44
C LYS A 32 14.88 -7.98 -5.07
N LYS A 33 15.06 -8.32 -3.79
CA LYS A 33 16.17 -9.14 -3.31
C LYS A 33 15.61 -10.08 -2.25
N ARG A 34 15.69 -11.38 -2.50
CA ARG A 34 15.32 -12.43 -1.55
C ARG A 34 16.53 -12.79 -0.68
N VAL A 35 16.26 -13.26 0.53
CA VAL A 35 17.26 -13.85 1.43
C VAL A 35 16.90 -15.32 1.61
N GLU A 36 17.86 -16.22 1.38
CA GLU A 36 17.62 -17.67 1.41
C GLU A 36 17.40 -18.19 2.82
N ASN A 37 18.25 -17.76 3.76
CA ASN A 37 18.11 -18.09 5.17
C ASN A 37 17.43 -16.94 5.92
N CYS A 38 16.22 -17.17 6.40
CA CYS A 38 15.39 -16.16 7.05
C CYS A 38 14.87 -16.68 8.40
N PRO A 39 15.73 -16.68 9.44
CA PRO A 39 15.34 -17.19 10.75
C PRO A 39 14.33 -16.28 11.45
N ILE A 40 14.38 -14.98 11.15
CA ILE A 40 13.51 -13.96 11.74
C ILE A 40 12.78 -13.24 10.62
N LYS A 41 11.46 -13.13 10.76
CA LYS A 41 10.58 -12.38 9.86
C LYS A 41 9.94 -11.24 10.63
N SER A 42 9.85 -10.08 9.99
CA SER A 42 9.18 -8.92 10.57
C SER A 42 7.72 -9.24 10.88
N ARG A 43 7.25 -8.76 12.03
CA ARG A 43 5.87 -8.85 12.50
C ARG A 43 5.44 -7.53 13.12
N LYS A 44 4.12 -7.38 13.31
CA LYS A 44 3.54 -6.21 13.97
C LYS A 44 4.18 -6.01 15.34
N GLY A 45 4.60 -4.78 15.63
CA GLY A 45 5.26 -4.38 16.86
C GLY A 45 6.79 -4.42 16.79
N ASP A 46 7.39 -5.04 15.77
CA ASP A 46 8.84 -5.01 15.60
C ASP A 46 9.31 -3.58 15.22
N VAL A 47 10.49 -3.22 15.68
CA VAL A 47 11.17 -1.99 15.25
C VAL A 47 12.00 -2.33 14.01
N LEU A 48 11.70 -1.66 12.90
CA LEU A 48 12.47 -1.80 11.67
C LEU A 48 13.34 -0.58 11.45
N ASN A 49 14.56 -0.83 10.98
CA ASN A 49 15.50 0.17 10.51
C ASN A 49 15.77 -0.12 9.03
N MET A 50 15.40 0.81 8.14
CA MET A 50 15.49 0.54 6.70
C MET A 50 15.87 1.74 5.85
N HIS A 51 16.54 1.41 4.76
CA HIS A 51 16.67 2.32 3.63
C HIS A 51 15.51 2.17 2.66
N TYR A 52 15.07 3.30 2.14
CA TYR A 52 14.01 3.42 1.13
C TYR A 52 14.30 4.54 0.13
N THR A 53 13.56 4.48 -0.98
CA THR A 53 13.40 5.52 -1.99
C THR A 53 11.93 5.56 -2.40
N GLY A 54 11.28 6.70 -2.22
CA GLY A 54 9.89 6.97 -2.59
C GLY A 54 9.81 7.68 -3.93
N LYS A 55 8.95 7.18 -4.83
CA LYS A 55 8.74 7.76 -6.16
C LYS A 55 7.25 7.84 -6.48
N LEU A 56 6.86 8.87 -7.23
CA LEU A 56 5.54 9.01 -7.84
C LEU A 56 5.40 8.04 -9.03
N GLU A 57 4.17 7.87 -9.55
CA GLU A 57 3.90 6.95 -10.68
C GLU A 57 4.67 7.34 -11.96
N ASP A 58 4.98 8.63 -12.14
CA ASP A 58 5.80 9.16 -13.24
C ASP A 58 7.31 8.91 -13.07
N GLY A 59 7.72 8.36 -11.91
CA GLY A 59 9.11 8.08 -11.56
C GLY A 59 9.84 9.21 -10.84
N THR A 60 9.20 10.36 -10.62
CA THR A 60 9.74 11.48 -9.84
C THR A 60 10.00 11.02 -8.41
N GLU A 61 11.24 11.14 -7.94
CA GLU A 61 11.61 10.84 -6.56
C GLU A 61 11.17 11.98 -5.64
N PHE A 62 10.44 11.66 -4.58
CA PHE A 62 10.00 12.66 -3.59
C PHE A 62 10.81 12.60 -2.29
N ASP A 63 11.36 11.44 -1.93
CA ASP A 63 12.30 11.30 -0.82
C ASP A 63 13.12 10.00 -0.95
N SER A 64 14.33 10.00 -0.39
CA SER A 64 15.22 8.85 -0.33
C SER A 64 16.17 8.96 0.85
N SER A 65 16.25 7.89 1.63
CA SER A 65 17.20 7.78 2.75
C SER A 65 18.64 7.46 2.30
N ILE A 66 18.82 6.94 1.07
CA ILE A 66 20.11 6.42 0.58
C ILE A 66 21.17 7.53 0.49
N PRO A 67 20.91 8.71 -0.12
CA PRO A 67 21.92 9.77 -0.22
C PRO A 67 22.37 10.31 1.14
N ARG A 68 21.48 10.26 2.15
CA ARG A 68 21.77 10.70 3.52
C ARG A 68 22.54 9.65 4.33
N ASN A 69 22.63 8.42 3.83
CA ASN A 69 23.18 7.26 4.54
C ASN A 69 22.64 7.10 5.97
N GLN A 70 21.39 7.51 6.18
CA GLN A 70 20.70 7.44 7.46
C GLN A 70 19.39 6.67 7.26
N PRO A 71 19.30 5.42 7.72
CA PRO A 71 18.06 4.66 7.66
C PRO A 71 16.94 5.32 8.45
N PHE A 72 15.71 5.01 8.07
CA PHE A 72 14.53 5.41 8.81
C PHE A 72 14.11 4.30 9.79
N THR A 73 13.84 4.68 11.03
CA THR A 73 13.43 3.77 12.10
C THR A 73 11.97 4.00 12.46
N PHE A 74 11.18 2.92 12.52
CA PHE A 74 9.77 2.96 12.90
C PHE A 74 9.31 1.61 13.46
N THR A 75 8.17 1.62 14.14
CA THR A 75 7.52 0.42 14.69
C THR A 75 6.45 -0.10 13.71
N LEU A 76 6.65 -1.30 13.19
CA LEU A 76 5.82 -1.87 12.13
C LEU A 76 4.39 -2.17 12.60
N GLY A 77 3.38 -1.76 11.81
CA GLY A 77 1.99 -2.13 12.02
C GLY A 77 1.31 -1.37 13.15
N THR A 78 1.86 -0.23 13.55
CA THR A 78 1.35 0.63 14.64
C THR A 78 0.76 1.96 14.14
N GLY A 79 0.76 2.20 12.82
CA GLY A 79 0.31 3.47 12.23
C GLY A 79 1.33 4.60 12.28
N GLN A 80 2.60 4.31 12.58
CA GLN A 80 3.69 5.30 12.54
C GLN A 80 4.10 5.70 11.10
N VAL A 81 3.73 4.89 10.12
CA VAL A 81 4.00 5.10 8.70
C VAL A 81 2.70 4.94 7.90
N ILE A 82 2.74 5.25 6.60
CA ILE A 82 1.59 5.06 5.71
C ILE A 82 1.11 3.60 5.72
N LYS A 83 -0.20 3.39 5.53
CA LYS A 83 -0.82 2.06 5.63
C LYS A 83 -0.19 1.05 4.68
N GLY A 84 0.24 1.48 3.49
CA GLY A 84 0.92 0.64 2.52
C GLY A 84 2.22 0.05 3.04
N TRP A 85 2.95 0.76 3.89
CA TRP A 85 4.16 0.25 4.55
C TRP A 85 3.81 -0.73 5.66
N ASP A 86 2.87 -0.36 6.53
CA ASP A 86 2.42 -1.22 7.63
C ASP A 86 1.93 -2.59 7.15
N GLN A 87 1.29 -2.64 5.97
CA GLN A 87 0.85 -3.88 5.34
C GLN A 87 1.96 -4.55 4.50
N GLY A 88 2.70 -3.75 3.72
CA GLY A 88 3.63 -4.26 2.70
C GLY A 88 4.95 -4.83 3.25
N LEU A 89 5.29 -4.49 4.49
CA LEU A 89 6.58 -4.82 5.11
C LEU A 89 6.49 -5.96 6.13
N LEU A 90 5.30 -6.56 6.31
CA LEU A 90 5.12 -7.77 7.12
C LEU A 90 5.82 -8.97 6.47
N GLY A 91 6.38 -9.84 7.30
CA GLY A 91 7.02 -11.08 6.85
C GLY A 91 8.28 -10.86 6.03
N MET A 92 8.95 -9.71 6.15
CA MET A 92 10.25 -9.43 5.53
C MET A 92 11.36 -10.07 6.33
N CYS A 93 12.37 -10.55 5.61
CA CYS A 93 13.64 -10.97 6.17
C CYS A 93 14.60 -9.79 6.28
N GLU A 94 15.50 -9.81 7.26
CA GLU A 94 16.61 -8.85 7.32
C GLU A 94 17.46 -8.98 6.03
N GLY A 95 17.78 -7.83 5.41
CA GLY A 95 18.51 -7.79 4.14
C GLY A 95 17.67 -8.02 2.88
N GLU A 96 16.37 -8.32 3.01
CA GLU A 96 15.41 -8.38 1.89
C GLU A 96 15.14 -6.98 1.34
N LYS A 97 14.92 -6.87 0.03
CA LYS A 97 14.47 -5.63 -0.63
C LYS A 97 13.12 -5.85 -1.28
N ARG A 98 12.17 -4.94 -1.06
CA ARG A 98 10.86 -4.93 -1.72
C ARG A 98 10.65 -3.68 -2.58
N LYS A 99 9.75 -3.79 -3.56
CA LYS A 99 9.09 -2.69 -4.27
C LYS A 99 7.62 -2.75 -3.89
N LEU A 100 7.12 -1.69 -3.27
CA LEU A 100 5.70 -1.53 -2.99
C LEU A 100 5.12 -0.58 -4.03
N VAL A 101 4.01 -0.95 -4.66
CA VAL A 101 3.16 -0.02 -5.42
C VAL A 101 1.93 0.23 -4.56
N ILE A 102 1.86 1.44 -3.99
CA ILE A 102 0.90 1.81 -2.96
C ILE A 102 -0.19 2.65 -3.63
N PRO A 103 -1.47 2.22 -3.55
CA PRO A 103 -2.59 3.03 -4.00
C PRO A 103 -2.83 4.19 -3.03
N SER A 104 -3.42 5.29 -3.51
CA SER A 104 -3.56 6.53 -2.74
C SER A 104 -4.36 6.37 -1.45
N GLU A 105 -5.29 5.40 -1.37
CA GLU A 105 -6.05 5.08 -0.15
C GLU A 105 -5.16 4.54 0.99
N LEU A 106 -3.93 4.12 0.67
CA LEU A 106 -2.95 3.55 1.58
C LEU A 106 -1.73 4.46 1.81
N GLY A 107 -1.68 5.63 1.18
CA GLY A 107 -0.62 6.63 1.32
C GLY A 107 -0.12 7.20 0.01
#